data_AF-A0A7W7W7F3-F1
#
_entry.id   AF-A0A7W7W7F3-F1
#
_cell.length_a   1.000
_cell.length_b   1.000
_cell.length_c   1.000
_cell.angle_alpha   90.00
_cell.angle_beta   90.00
_cell.angle_gamma   90.00
#
_symmetry.space_group_name_H-M   'P 1'
#
loop_
_entity.id
_entity.type
_entity.pdbx_description
1 polymer ?
#
loop_
_entity_poly.entity_id
_entity_poly.type
_entity_poly.pdbx_seq_one_letter_code
_entity_poly.pdbx_strand_id
1 'polypeptide(L)'
;MLTALTSRRIAVAAAGVALLSMTAACGGSGNAALCTEAQQLITSYTSSMASNVGDLEKFNQSNQKLGDDLKALAAKSDGDAASAMNDVAASMSGLKIDAKDPAAAAAALPEFSKKLTEAGVKLQTACS
;
A
#
# COMPACT_ATOMS: atom_id res chain seq x y z
N MET A 1 -43.52 29.00 -27.86
CA MET A 1 -42.10 28.90 -28.23
C MET A 1 -41.25 29.34 -27.05
N LEU A 2 -40.80 28.40 -26.21
CA LEU A 2 -39.68 28.63 -25.28
C LEU A 2 -38.83 27.36 -25.24
N THR A 3 -37.67 27.49 -25.85
CA THR A 3 -36.58 26.55 -25.94
C THR A 3 -35.91 26.41 -24.57
N ALA A 4 -35.89 25.21 -24.00
CA ALA A 4 -35.00 24.87 -22.87
C ALA A 4 -34.72 23.35 -22.84
N LEU A 5 -34.31 22.81 -23.99
CA LEU A 5 -33.52 21.58 -24.05
C LEU A 5 -32.07 21.98 -23.87
N THR A 6 -31.51 21.90 -22.67
CA THR A 6 -30.07 21.58 -22.48
C THR A 6 -29.70 21.48 -21.00
N SER A 7 -28.81 20.53 -20.71
CA SER A 7 -27.96 20.51 -19.52
C SER A 7 -28.52 19.86 -18.24
N ARG A 8 -29.14 18.68 -18.36
CA ARG A 8 -28.94 17.63 -17.34
C ARG A 8 -27.61 16.92 -17.60
N ARG A 9 -26.50 17.65 -17.46
CA ARG A 9 -25.23 16.99 -17.13
C ARG A 9 -25.34 16.65 -15.66
N ILE A 10 -25.70 15.40 -15.41
CA ILE A 10 -25.55 14.76 -14.12
C ILE A 10 -24.05 14.86 -13.83
N ALA A 11 -23.69 15.84 -13.00
CA ALA A 11 -22.40 15.86 -12.34
C ALA A 11 -22.36 14.63 -11.43
N VAL A 12 -21.85 13.52 -11.95
CA VAL A 12 -21.40 12.39 -11.14
C VAL A 12 -20.13 12.87 -10.43
N ALA A 13 -20.33 13.71 -9.42
CA ALA A 13 -19.29 14.10 -8.50
C ALA A 13 -19.13 12.97 -7.49
N ALA A 14 -17.92 12.42 -7.47
CA ALA A 14 -17.29 11.79 -6.32
C ALA A 14 -17.88 10.45 -5.81
N ALA A 15 -17.74 9.38 -6.60
CA ALA A 15 -17.33 8.10 -6.01
C ALA A 15 -15.83 8.17 -5.71
N GLY A 16 -15.44 8.83 -4.61
CA GLY A 16 -14.02 9.04 -4.29
C GLY A 16 -13.72 9.48 -2.87
N VAL A 17 -14.71 9.51 -1.98
CA VAL A 17 -14.54 9.92 -0.58
C VAL A 17 -14.95 8.76 0.34
N ALA A 18 -14.26 7.63 0.20
CA ALA A 18 -14.30 6.56 1.21
C ALA A 18 -12.96 6.39 1.95
N LEU A 19 -11.91 7.14 1.55
CA LEU A 19 -10.59 7.08 2.16
C LEU A 19 -10.29 8.28 3.10
N LEU A 20 -11.11 9.34 3.09
CA LEU A 20 -10.87 10.54 3.91
C LEU A 20 -11.26 10.37 5.39
N SER A 21 -11.94 9.28 5.76
CA SER A 21 -12.18 8.94 7.17
C SER A 21 -11.02 8.18 7.81
N MET A 22 -10.04 7.70 7.03
CA MET A 22 -8.83 7.06 7.60
C MET A 22 -7.75 8.09 7.98
N THR A 23 -7.78 9.31 7.43
CA THR A 23 -6.80 10.36 7.76
C THR A 23 -6.97 10.94 9.16
N ALA A 24 -8.16 10.78 9.76
CA ALA A 24 -8.44 11.23 11.12
C ALA A 24 -8.04 10.19 12.20
N ALA A 25 -7.73 8.96 11.81
CA ALA A 25 -7.29 7.92 12.73
C ALA A 25 -5.81 8.04 13.06
N CYS A 26 -4.95 8.62 12.21
CA CYS A 26 -3.52 8.84 12.54
C CYS A 26 -3.32 9.89 13.66
N GLY A 27 -3.69 9.55 14.89
CA GLY A 27 -3.46 10.33 16.09
C GLY A 27 -1.96 10.45 16.38
N GLY A 28 -1.53 11.67 16.69
CA GLY A 28 -0.15 11.98 17.05
C GLY A 28 0.62 12.65 15.91
N SER A 29 0.77 13.97 16.02
CA SER A 29 1.25 14.92 15.00
C SER A 29 2.69 14.73 14.47
N GLY A 30 3.37 13.62 14.77
CA GLY A 30 4.67 13.25 14.20
C GLY A 30 4.60 12.14 13.15
N ASN A 31 3.76 11.12 13.39
CA ASN A 31 3.71 9.93 12.55
C ASN A 31 2.63 10.00 11.46
N ALA A 32 1.67 10.92 11.53
CA ALA A 32 0.54 10.98 10.59
C ALA A 32 0.98 11.17 9.11
N ALA A 33 1.98 12.02 8.87
CA ALA A 33 2.53 12.20 7.52
C ALA A 33 3.25 10.94 7.03
N LEU A 34 4.02 10.28 7.90
CA LEU A 34 4.76 9.06 7.60
C LEU A 34 3.80 7.88 7.37
N CYS A 35 2.73 7.79 8.15
CA CYS A 35 1.65 6.82 7.96
C CYS A 35 0.92 7.02 6.63
N THR A 36 0.66 8.29 6.25
CA THR A 36 0.10 8.62 4.93
C THR A 36 1.04 8.19 3.81
N GLU A 37 2.33 8.47 3.95
CA GLU A 37 3.36 8.12 2.96
C GLU A 37 3.53 6.58 2.85
N ALA A 38 3.51 5.86 3.96
CA ALA A 38 3.52 4.40 3.99
C ALA A 38 2.29 3.78 3.30
N GLN A 39 1.09 4.33 3.52
CA GLN A 39 -0.12 3.90 2.80
C GLN A 39 -0.03 4.17 1.29
N GLN A 40 0.53 5.32 0.90
CA GLN A 40 0.77 5.65 -0.50
C GLN A 40 1.76 4.69 -1.17
N LEU A 41 2.82 4.29 -0.47
CA LEU A 41 3.77 3.30 -0.96
C LEU A 41 3.13 1.94 -1.17
N ILE A 42 2.32 1.46 -0.20
CA ILE A 42 1.61 0.17 -0.32
C ILE A 42 0.62 0.21 -1.50
N THR A 43 -0.09 1.32 -1.67
CA THR A 43 -1.02 1.50 -2.80
C THR A 43 -0.27 1.52 -4.13
N SER A 44 0.82 2.29 -4.22
CA SER A 44 1.66 2.39 -5.43
C SER A 44 2.28 1.05 -5.79
N TYR A 45 2.76 0.31 -4.79
CA TYR A 45 3.25 -1.05 -4.96
C TYR A 45 2.16 -1.96 -5.52
N THR A 46 0.97 -1.95 -4.93
CA THR A 46 -0.16 -2.79 -5.38
C THR A 46 -0.55 -2.47 -6.82
N SER A 47 -0.61 -1.18 -7.20
CA SER A 47 -0.87 -0.76 -8.58
C SER A 47 0.25 -1.17 -9.56
N SER A 48 1.51 -1.07 -9.12
CA SER A 48 2.66 -1.53 -9.91
C SER A 48 2.59 -3.03 -10.16
N MET A 49 2.29 -3.83 -9.11
CA MET A 49 2.18 -5.28 -9.24
C MET A 49 1.00 -5.70 -10.10
N ALA A 50 -0.15 -5.05 -9.98
CA ALA A 50 -1.29 -5.30 -10.84
C ALA A 50 -0.98 -5.04 -12.33
N SER A 51 -0.08 -4.10 -12.62
CA SER A 51 0.34 -3.77 -13.99
C SER A 51 1.45 -4.69 -14.52
N ASN A 52 2.12 -5.45 -13.65
CA ASN A 52 3.27 -6.30 -13.99
C ASN A 52 3.03 -7.76 -13.58
N VAL A 53 1.76 -8.21 -13.54
CA VAL A 53 1.39 -9.59 -13.23
C VAL A 53 2.07 -10.54 -14.23
N GLY A 54 3.09 -11.27 -13.76
CA GLY A 54 3.89 -12.19 -14.58
C GLY A 54 5.36 -11.81 -14.74
N ASP A 55 5.75 -10.58 -14.41
CA ASP A 55 7.15 -10.13 -14.40
C ASP A 55 7.74 -10.33 -13.00
N LEU A 56 8.23 -11.55 -12.76
CA LEU A 56 8.76 -11.96 -11.45
C LEU A 56 10.02 -11.18 -11.05
N GLU A 57 10.78 -10.68 -12.02
CA GLU A 57 11.94 -9.84 -11.75
C GLU A 57 11.50 -8.46 -11.22
N LYS A 58 10.52 -7.83 -11.87
CA LYS A 58 9.91 -6.60 -11.33
C LYS A 58 9.17 -6.82 -10.03
N PHE A 59 8.58 -7.99 -9.82
CA PHE A 59 7.98 -8.35 -8.54
C PHE A 59 9.00 -8.27 -7.41
N ASN A 60 10.15 -8.94 -7.57
CA ASN A 60 11.23 -8.90 -6.58
C ASN A 60 11.79 -7.49 -6.37
N GLN A 61 12.00 -6.73 -7.45
CA GLN A 61 12.46 -5.34 -7.36
C GLN A 61 11.45 -4.46 -6.62
N SER A 62 10.16 -4.61 -6.91
CA SER A 62 9.10 -3.84 -6.26
C SER A 62 8.95 -4.21 -4.78
N ASN A 63 9.09 -5.49 -4.43
CA ASN A 63 9.11 -5.95 -3.03
C ASN A 63 10.28 -5.36 -2.26
N GLN A 64 11.47 -5.44 -2.85
CA GLN A 64 12.67 -4.90 -2.24
C GLN A 64 12.55 -3.39 -2.07
N LYS A 65 12.12 -2.67 -3.12
CA LYS A 65 11.91 -1.23 -3.06
C LYS A 65 10.90 -0.82 -2.00
N LEU A 66 9.74 -1.49 -1.94
CA LEU A 66 8.74 -1.22 -0.91
C LEU A 66 9.33 -1.46 0.49
N GLY A 67 10.08 -2.54 0.69
CA GLY A 67 10.74 -2.81 1.97
C GLY A 67 11.78 -1.74 2.34
N ASP A 68 12.58 -1.29 1.40
CA ASP A 68 13.59 -0.25 1.63
C ASP A 68 12.94 1.12 1.93
N ASP A 69 11.89 1.49 1.18
CA ASP A 69 11.15 2.73 1.41
C ASP A 69 10.46 2.71 2.79
N LEU A 70 9.85 1.59 3.18
CA LEU A 70 9.24 1.42 4.50
C LEU A 70 10.26 1.44 5.64
N LYS A 71 11.46 0.88 5.46
CA LYS A 71 12.57 1.03 6.43
C LYS A 71 13.01 2.49 6.57
N ALA A 72 13.09 3.22 5.46
CA ALA A 72 13.45 4.63 5.49
C ALA A 72 12.39 5.48 6.21
N LEU A 73 11.11 5.14 6.05
CA LEU A 73 10.01 5.72 6.81
C LEU A 73 10.04 5.33 8.29
N ALA A 74 10.33 4.06 8.57
CA ALA A 74 10.48 3.56 9.94
C ALA A 74 11.58 4.29 10.69
N ALA A 75 12.71 4.56 10.04
CA ALA A 75 13.83 5.30 10.62
C ALA A 75 13.50 6.78 10.94
N LYS A 76 12.43 7.32 10.34
CA LYS A 76 11.91 8.67 10.61
C LYS A 76 10.71 8.66 11.55
N SER A 77 10.13 7.50 11.80
CA SER A 77 8.99 7.29 12.69
C SER A 77 9.51 6.90 14.07
N ASP A 78 8.68 7.09 15.09
CA ASP A 78 8.98 6.62 16.45
C ASP A 78 7.93 5.61 16.94
N GLY A 79 8.35 4.78 17.90
CA GLY A 79 7.47 3.87 18.63
C GLY A 79 6.87 2.74 17.79
N ASP A 80 5.57 2.52 17.94
CA ASP A 80 4.86 1.41 17.31
C ASP A 80 4.79 1.56 15.78
N ALA A 81 4.76 2.79 15.26
CA ALA A 81 4.77 3.05 13.81
C ALA A 81 6.09 2.61 13.17
N ALA A 82 7.23 2.93 13.79
CA ALA A 82 8.54 2.49 13.33
C ALA A 82 8.66 0.95 13.36
N SER A 83 8.17 0.33 14.42
CA SER A 83 8.18 -1.13 14.56
C SER A 83 7.30 -1.80 13.49
N ALA A 84 6.08 -1.29 13.29
CA ALA A 84 5.16 -1.79 12.27
C ALA A 84 5.75 -1.66 10.86
N MET A 85 6.31 -0.49 10.51
CA MET A 85 6.94 -0.27 9.20
C MET A 85 8.15 -1.18 8.98
N ASN A 86 8.98 -1.42 10.01
CA ASN A 86 10.07 -2.38 9.94
C ASN A 86 9.60 -3.83 9.77
N ASP A 87 8.52 -4.23 10.45
CA ASP A 87 7.91 -5.56 10.30
C ASP A 87 7.36 -5.77 8.87
N VAL A 88 6.67 -4.76 8.32
CA VAL A 88 6.18 -4.80 6.93
C VAL A 88 7.38 -4.89 5.99
N ALA A 89 8.40 -4.06 6.19
CA ALA A 89 9.59 -4.06 5.36
C ALA A 89 10.32 -5.41 5.37
N ALA A 90 10.52 -6.00 6.54
CA ALA A 90 11.13 -7.31 6.70
C ALA A 90 10.31 -8.39 5.98
N SER A 91 8.97 -8.33 6.07
CA SER A 91 8.08 -9.25 5.36
C SER A 91 8.23 -9.13 3.84
N MET A 92 8.31 -7.90 3.31
CA MET A 92 8.47 -7.66 1.88
C MET A 92 9.86 -8.07 1.37
N SER A 93 10.93 -7.76 2.10
CA SER A 93 12.29 -8.16 1.73
C SER A 93 12.53 -9.67 1.84
N GLY A 94 11.83 -10.35 2.75
CA GLY A 94 11.92 -11.80 2.94
C GLY A 94 11.21 -12.60 1.84
N LEU A 95 10.24 -12.00 1.17
CA LEU A 95 9.50 -12.60 0.06
C LEU A 95 10.22 -12.33 -1.26
N LYS A 96 11.19 -13.20 -1.57
CA LYS A 96 11.79 -13.32 -2.90
C LYS A 96 11.18 -14.48 -3.64
N ILE A 97 10.67 -14.20 -4.84
CA ILE A 97 10.21 -15.22 -5.77
C ILE A 97 11.39 -15.60 -6.66
N ASP A 98 11.71 -16.87 -6.81
CA ASP A 98 12.68 -17.27 -7.83
C ASP A 98 12.04 -17.09 -9.21
N ALA A 99 12.54 -16.13 -10.00
CA ALA A 99 12.04 -15.85 -11.34
C ALA A 99 12.21 -17.04 -12.29
N LYS A 100 13.06 -18.02 -11.94
CA LYS A 100 13.28 -19.26 -12.69
C LYS A 100 12.36 -20.40 -12.24
N ASP A 101 11.63 -20.22 -11.14
CA ASP A 101 10.67 -21.19 -10.60
C ASP A 101 9.28 -20.54 -10.41
N PRO A 102 8.47 -20.46 -11.47
CA PRO A 102 7.11 -19.93 -11.39
C PRO A 102 6.18 -20.76 -10.48
N ALA A 103 6.51 -22.01 -10.15
CA ALA A 103 5.76 -22.79 -9.17
C ALA A 103 6.05 -22.32 -7.75
N ALA A 104 7.30 -21.96 -7.44
CA ALA A 104 7.66 -21.29 -6.19
C ALA A 104 6.98 -19.92 -6.05
N ALA A 105 6.83 -19.17 -7.16
CA ALA A 105 6.07 -17.93 -7.20
C ALA A 105 4.60 -18.13 -6.79
N ALA A 106 3.95 -19.13 -7.40
CA ALA A 106 2.56 -19.46 -7.10
C ALA A 106 2.36 -19.93 -5.66
N ALA A 107 3.35 -20.60 -5.06
CA ALA A 107 3.33 -21.01 -3.66
C ALA A 107 3.60 -19.85 -2.68
N ALA A 108 4.40 -18.85 -3.07
CA ALA A 108 4.74 -17.69 -2.25
C ALA A 108 3.64 -16.62 -2.24
N LEU A 109 2.85 -16.51 -3.31
CA LEU A 109 1.77 -15.50 -3.44
C LEU A 109 0.71 -15.55 -2.31
N PRO A 110 0.22 -16.73 -1.87
CA PRO A 110 -0.69 -16.82 -0.73
C PRO A 110 -0.07 -16.32 0.59
N GLU A 111 1.19 -16.70 0.87
CA GLU A 111 1.91 -16.19 2.05
C GLU A 111 2.16 -14.68 1.94
N PHE A 112 2.50 -14.20 0.74
CA PHE A 112 2.66 -12.78 0.45
C PHE A 112 1.38 -12.01 0.77
N SER A 113 0.24 -12.45 0.24
CA SER A 113 -1.06 -11.81 0.44
C SER A 113 -1.45 -11.80 1.93
N LYS A 114 -1.22 -12.91 2.63
CA LYS A 114 -1.42 -13.00 4.08
C LYS A 114 -0.53 -12.01 4.84
N LYS A 115 0.77 -11.98 4.55
CA LYS A 115 1.74 -11.08 5.18
C LYS A 115 1.42 -9.62 4.92
N LEU A 116 1.03 -9.28 3.69
CA LEU A 116 0.65 -7.92 3.32
C LEU A 116 -0.63 -7.48 4.04
N THR A 117 -1.58 -8.39 4.25
CA THR A 117 -2.79 -8.12 5.03
C THR A 117 -2.47 -7.93 6.51
N GLU A 118 -1.68 -8.84 7.12
CA GLU A 118 -1.22 -8.72 8.52
C GLU A 118 -0.44 -7.42 8.74
N ALA A 119 0.47 -7.10 7.83
CA ALA A 119 1.23 -5.87 7.80
C ALA A 119 0.34 -4.63 7.67
N GLY A 120 -0.64 -4.65 6.76
CA GLY A 120 -1.61 -3.58 6.58
C GLY A 120 -2.42 -3.31 7.84
N VAL A 121 -2.89 -4.37 8.51
CA VAL A 121 -3.62 -4.25 9.79
C VAL A 121 -2.72 -3.71 10.90
N LYS A 122 -1.49 -4.21 11.02
CA LYS A 122 -0.51 -3.70 12.00
C LYS A 122 -0.20 -2.22 11.76
N LEU A 123 0.06 -1.85 10.50
CA LEU A 123 0.34 -0.47 10.12
C LEU A 123 -0.88 0.41 10.39
N GLN A 124 -2.09 -0.05 10.05
CA GLN A 124 -3.31 0.67 10.34
C GLN A 124 -3.51 0.89 11.83
N THR A 125 -3.20 -0.13 12.66
CA THR A 125 -3.31 -0.05 14.12
C THR A 125 -2.25 0.88 14.72
N ALA A 126 -1.01 0.81 14.24
CA ALA A 126 0.08 1.68 14.70
C ALA A 126 -0.07 3.14 14.21
N CYS A 127 -0.85 3.32 13.15
CA CYS A 127 -1.25 4.60 12.59
C CYS A 127 -2.68 4.98 13.00
N SER A 128 -3.24 4.40 14.07
CA SER A 128 -4.54 4.75 14.65
C SER A 128 -4.44 5.32 16.06
#